data_AF-A0A8J8AS07-F1
#
_entry.id   AF-A0A8J8AS07-F1
#
_cell.length_a   1.000
_cell.length_b   1.000
_cell.length_c   1.000
_cell.angle_alpha   90.00
_cell.angle_beta   90.00
_cell.angle_gamma   90.00
#
_symmetry.space_group_name_H-M   'P 1'
#
loop_
_entity.id
_entity.type
_entity.pdbx_description
1 polymer ?
#
loop_
_entity_poly.entity_id
_entity_poly.type
_entity_poly.pdbx_seq_one_letter_code
_entity_poly.pdbx_strand_id
1 'polypeptide(L)'
;MRKVLSVMMSFLFLVSIAGAVQGFNFTMNSANAVIVLPTTKIVNGQPLHIGEDAITGSRLGALLVLKGIRQMTYSTYVDVPIEYHSILIEDNDQCYKLNSIDMPDVGINVSDTPVGDAIVIAVNFSRVLYNDTIKKAQFNDRSIEIIFNENTTPLNLGEETNKMVSTVVDGKDTLYIYSYEENSGSKALGETLTVGGWKIKFRDIDTEQEKTLVDITFPSGFPKTDTLYKNKYYILYVDANGDEDFEPFDTYPSARIQELLQNGVKKIFVFSPTDFFIGIGGTRQVTYKYEYYEKIRMYQDGEIYEGQWVWDIDPENNLFTLYLHVDPENNFPKVTLGEGEMLKLPIGGLNIQPVFAKDENGEITGIEGYKFIRIDTIKKKVTVPTTKAEVTNDVNKLIIEDTQLTELPTDKHVIIVGGWVSNKAWELLEQVYGSSTIQSIKDEIMSKGYVIKILDNPRNPEYKVIILAGKDYTLTRKAVEEFMDEL
;
A
#
# COMPACT_ATOMS: atom_id res chain seq x y z
N MET A 1 -58.54 23.52 22.65
CA MET A 1 -58.19 24.47 23.74
C MET A 1 -58.37 23.71 25.03
N ARG A 2 -57.32 23.38 25.78
CA ARG A 2 -56.28 24.26 26.35
C ARG A 2 -56.81 25.04 27.55
N LYS A 3 -56.03 24.98 28.64
CA LYS A 3 -56.11 25.80 29.86
C LYS A 3 -57.38 25.41 30.66
N VAL A 4 -57.33 24.66 31.76
CA VAL A 4 -56.68 24.96 33.04
C VAL A 4 -56.54 23.65 33.85
N LEU A 5 -55.65 22.75 33.44
CA LEU A 5 -55.15 21.67 34.31
C LEU A 5 -53.68 21.91 34.71
N SER A 6 -53.17 23.10 34.40
CA SER A 6 -51.73 23.42 34.34
C SER A 6 -51.21 24.27 35.51
N VAL A 7 -51.95 24.44 36.61
CA VAL A 7 -51.50 25.35 37.69
C VAL A 7 -51.62 24.78 39.11
N MET A 8 -52.30 23.64 39.32
CA MET A 8 -52.47 23.08 40.68
C MET A 8 -51.89 21.67 40.88
N MET A 9 -50.98 21.26 39.99
CA MET A 9 -50.01 20.19 40.24
C MET A 9 -48.58 20.74 40.35
N SER A 10 -48.46 22.06 40.45
CA SER A 10 -47.21 22.81 40.47
C SER A 10 -46.67 23.09 41.88
N PHE A 11 -47.21 22.44 42.93
CA PHE A 11 -46.77 22.73 44.30
C PHE A 11 -46.90 21.57 45.29
N LEU A 12 -46.61 20.34 44.86
CA LEU A 12 -46.45 19.17 45.75
C LEU A 12 -45.32 18.22 45.32
N PHE A 13 -44.38 18.73 44.52
CA PHE A 13 -43.04 18.14 44.36
C PHE A 13 -42.06 18.97 45.21
N LEU A 14 -42.20 18.89 46.52
CA LEU A 14 -41.18 19.32 47.46
C LEU A 14 -41.34 18.53 48.76
N VAL A 15 -40.24 17.86 49.11
CA VAL A 15 -39.97 17.12 50.35
C VAL A 15 -40.43 15.65 50.36
N SER A 16 -39.61 14.80 49.75
CA SER A 16 -39.12 13.58 50.41
C SER A 16 -37.82 13.09 49.74
N ILE A 17 -36.71 13.63 50.26
CA ILE A 17 -35.42 12.97 50.50
C ILE A 17 -34.95 12.02 49.39
N ALA A 18 -34.17 12.61 48.48
CA ALA A 18 -33.26 11.89 47.60
C ALA A 18 -32.15 11.23 48.45
N GLY A 19 -32.13 9.90 48.47
CA GLY A 19 -30.96 9.09 48.74
C GLY A 19 -30.59 8.34 47.47
N ALA A 20 -30.28 9.08 46.39
CA ALA A 20 -29.70 8.52 45.19
C ALA A 20 -28.18 8.57 45.34
N VAL A 21 -27.56 7.39 45.41
CA VAL A 21 -26.11 7.18 45.37
C VAL A 21 -25.59 7.77 44.05
N GLN A 22 -24.86 8.88 44.12
CA GLN A 22 -24.17 9.48 42.97
C GLN A 22 -22.79 8.84 42.87
N GLY A 23 -22.59 7.92 41.94
CA GLY A 23 -21.24 7.50 41.54
C GLY A 23 -20.43 8.67 40.97
N PHE A 24 -19.11 8.59 41.02
CA PHE A 24 -18.22 9.67 40.59
C PHE A 24 -18.30 9.90 39.07
N ASN A 25 -18.50 11.16 38.63
CA ASN A 25 -18.58 11.53 37.21
C ASN A 25 -17.19 11.71 36.53
N PHE A 26 -16.15 10.98 36.94
CA PHE A 26 -14.81 11.06 36.34
C PHE A 26 -14.12 9.69 36.28
N THR A 27 -13.25 9.50 35.29
CA THR A 27 -12.47 8.27 35.10
C THR A 27 -11.09 8.37 35.74
N MET A 28 -10.71 7.38 36.55
CA MET A 28 -9.44 7.39 37.26
C MET A 28 -8.74 6.02 37.16
N ASN A 29 -7.44 6.04 36.88
CA ASN A 29 -6.54 4.89 36.83
C ASN A 29 -5.13 5.30 37.28
N SER A 30 -4.18 4.36 37.28
CA SER A 30 -2.83 4.64 37.77
C SER A 30 -2.01 5.57 36.85
N ALA A 31 -2.37 5.76 35.59
CA ALA A 31 -1.68 6.69 34.69
C ALA A 31 -2.03 8.16 35.00
N ASN A 32 -3.25 8.41 35.46
CA ASN A 32 -3.77 9.77 35.69
C ASN A 32 -4.01 10.09 37.17
N ALA A 33 -3.48 9.31 38.11
CA ALA A 33 -3.62 9.53 39.55
C ALA A 33 -2.26 9.51 40.28
N VAL A 34 -2.24 10.14 41.46
CA VAL A 34 -1.16 10.04 42.45
C VAL A 34 -1.78 9.90 43.84
N ILE A 35 -1.27 8.97 44.63
CA ILE A 35 -1.64 8.71 46.02
C ILE A 35 -0.58 9.36 46.91
N VAL A 36 -1.01 10.16 47.86
CA VAL A 36 -0.17 10.91 48.78
C VAL A 36 -0.34 10.32 50.17
N LEU A 37 0.76 9.86 50.74
CA LEU A 37 0.79 9.24 52.08
C LEU A 37 1.46 10.16 53.11
N PRO A 38 0.98 10.17 54.36
CA PRO A 38 1.59 10.95 55.44
C PRO A 38 2.95 10.39 55.87
N THR A 39 3.90 11.27 56.18
CA THR A 39 5.22 10.89 56.74
C THR A 39 5.34 11.06 58.26
N THR A 40 4.34 11.70 58.90
CA THR A 40 4.43 12.12 60.31
C THR A 40 3.97 11.02 61.29
N LYS A 41 4.85 10.64 62.23
CA LYS A 41 4.62 9.52 63.17
C LYS A 41 3.80 9.85 64.43
N ILE A 42 3.77 11.10 64.91
CA ILE A 42 3.13 11.50 66.17
C ILE A 42 2.60 12.92 66.08
N VAL A 43 1.34 13.14 66.46
CA VAL A 43 0.71 14.47 66.37
C VAL A 43 -0.31 14.67 67.46
N ASN A 44 -0.29 15.87 68.06
CA ASN A 44 -1.12 16.23 69.20
C ASN A 44 -1.07 15.15 70.31
N GLY A 45 0.09 14.49 70.46
CA GLY A 45 0.33 13.44 71.45
C GLY A 45 -0.15 12.04 71.08
N GLN A 46 -0.73 11.81 69.90
CA GLN A 46 -1.19 10.48 69.46
C GLN A 46 -0.26 9.87 68.38
N PRO A 47 0.12 8.59 68.49
CA PRO A 47 0.88 7.90 67.45
C PRO A 47 0.01 7.64 66.22
N LEU A 48 0.57 7.88 65.03
CA LEU A 48 -0.06 7.56 63.75
C LEU A 48 0.46 6.22 63.20
N HIS A 49 -0.46 5.48 62.59
CA HIS A 49 -0.28 4.14 62.02
C HIS A 49 0.06 4.23 60.53
N ILE A 50 1.21 4.85 60.22
CA ILE A 50 1.65 5.12 58.83
C ILE A 50 1.76 3.83 58.01
N GLY A 51 2.17 2.72 58.62
CA GLY A 51 2.27 1.44 57.92
C GLY A 51 0.92 0.94 57.43
N GLU A 52 -0.11 1.05 58.26
CA GLU A 52 -1.47 0.59 58.00
C GLU A 52 -2.20 1.50 56.97
N ASP A 53 -1.99 2.82 57.04
CA ASP A 53 -2.48 3.77 56.04
C ASP A 53 -1.75 3.55 54.69
N ALA A 54 -0.44 3.26 54.71
CA ALA A 54 0.33 2.93 53.50
C ALA A 54 -0.12 1.61 52.86
N ILE A 55 -0.45 0.58 53.64
CA ILE A 55 -1.04 -0.68 53.14
C ILE A 55 -2.39 -0.38 52.45
N THR A 56 -3.20 0.47 53.07
CA THR A 56 -4.51 0.86 52.55
C THR A 56 -4.38 1.66 51.25
N GLY A 57 -3.50 2.66 51.20
CA GLY A 57 -3.19 3.42 49.98
C GLY A 57 -2.59 2.53 48.88
N SER A 58 -1.78 1.54 49.24
CA SER A 58 -1.24 0.57 48.29
C SER A 58 -2.31 -0.32 47.67
N ARG A 59 -3.34 -0.72 48.43
CA ARG A 59 -4.51 -1.46 47.91
C ARG A 59 -5.29 -0.64 46.88
N LEU A 60 -5.54 0.64 47.19
CA LEU A 60 -6.15 1.56 46.23
C LEU A 60 -5.28 1.71 44.98
N GLY A 61 -3.96 1.86 45.14
CA GLY A 61 -3.02 1.93 44.02
C GLY A 61 -3.09 0.70 43.10
N ALA A 62 -3.20 -0.51 43.68
CA ALA A 62 -3.37 -1.74 42.91
C ALA A 62 -4.69 -1.76 42.12
N LEU A 63 -5.80 -1.30 42.71
CA LEU A 63 -7.08 -1.18 42.02
C LEU A 63 -7.00 -0.21 40.83
N LEU A 64 -6.32 0.93 41.01
CA LEU A 64 -6.14 1.93 39.93
C LEU A 64 -5.30 1.39 38.77
N VAL A 65 -4.34 0.50 39.04
CA VAL A 65 -3.63 -0.23 37.98
C VAL A 65 -4.58 -1.16 37.24
N LEU A 66 -5.41 -1.94 37.94
CA LEU A 66 -6.38 -2.84 37.31
C LEU A 66 -7.41 -2.10 36.46
N LYS A 67 -7.93 -0.95 36.93
CA LYS A 67 -8.87 -0.10 36.18
C LYS A 67 -8.28 0.47 34.89
N GLY A 68 -6.95 0.57 34.78
CA GLY A 68 -6.26 0.98 33.56
C GLY A 68 -6.18 -0.11 32.48
N ILE A 69 -6.50 -1.36 32.80
CA ILE A 69 -6.41 -2.50 31.89
C ILE A 69 -7.79 -2.79 31.29
N ARG A 70 -7.93 -2.62 29.97
CA ARG A 70 -9.19 -2.87 29.25
C ARG A 70 -8.99 -3.68 27.98
N GLN A 71 -9.97 -4.50 27.64
CA GLN A 71 -10.01 -5.17 26.34
C GLN A 71 -10.32 -4.14 25.24
N MET A 72 -9.58 -4.22 24.14
CA MET A 72 -9.85 -3.47 22.92
C MET A 72 -9.66 -4.36 21.69
N THR A 73 -10.23 -3.96 20.56
CA THR A 73 -10.04 -4.65 19.29
C THR A 73 -9.04 -3.88 18.42
N TYR A 74 -7.99 -4.55 17.98
CA TYR A 74 -7.12 -4.04 16.92
C TYR A 74 -7.56 -4.64 15.59
N SER A 75 -7.66 -3.82 14.54
CA SER A 75 -7.98 -4.29 13.19
C SER A 75 -6.89 -3.86 12.21
N THR A 76 -6.45 -4.79 11.37
CA THR A 76 -5.52 -4.52 10.26
C THR A 76 -5.97 -5.24 9.00
N TYR A 77 -5.39 -4.89 7.86
CA TYR A 77 -5.54 -5.65 6.63
C TYR A 77 -4.32 -6.54 6.44
N VAL A 78 -4.55 -7.79 6.07
CA VAL A 78 -3.49 -8.75 5.70
C VAL A 78 -3.73 -9.25 4.29
N ASP A 79 -2.64 -9.52 3.60
CA ASP A 79 -2.64 -10.10 2.27
C ASP A 79 -2.85 -11.62 2.39
N VAL A 80 -3.91 -12.13 1.76
CA VAL A 80 -4.30 -13.55 1.81
C VAL A 80 -4.30 -14.10 0.39
N PRO A 81 -3.55 -15.19 0.12
CA PRO A 81 -3.62 -15.86 -1.17
C PRO A 81 -4.98 -16.54 -1.33
N ILE A 82 -5.55 -16.42 -2.52
CA ILE A 82 -6.78 -17.06 -2.95
C ILE A 82 -6.55 -17.76 -4.28
N GLU A 83 -7.23 -18.88 -4.46
CA GLU A 83 -7.16 -19.68 -5.67
C GLU A 83 -8.51 -19.66 -6.38
N TYR A 84 -8.49 -19.40 -7.67
CA TYR A 84 -9.63 -19.54 -8.57
C TYR A 84 -9.39 -20.74 -9.47
N HIS A 85 -10.39 -21.60 -9.59
CA HIS A 85 -10.27 -22.89 -10.25
C HIS A 85 -11.23 -22.94 -11.43
N SER A 86 -10.77 -23.46 -12.57
CA SER A 86 -11.66 -23.82 -13.68
C SER A 86 -12.51 -25.04 -13.33
N ILE A 87 -13.51 -25.33 -14.17
CA ILE A 87 -14.07 -26.68 -14.24
C ILE A 87 -12.98 -27.69 -14.64
N LEU A 88 -13.23 -28.99 -14.42
CA LEU A 88 -12.34 -30.03 -14.91
C LEU A 88 -12.43 -30.09 -16.45
N ILE A 89 -11.30 -29.93 -17.13
CA ILE A 89 -11.18 -30.06 -18.57
C ILE A 89 -10.71 -31.48 -18.88
N GLU A 90 -11.57 -32.27 -19.53
CA GLU A 90 -11.25 -33.65 -19.88
C GLU A 90 -10.06 -33.76 -20.85
N ASP A 91 -9.23 -34.77 -20.66
CA ASP A 91 -8.15 -35.14 -21.56
C ASP A 91 -8.68 -36.03 -22.70
N ASN A 92 -9.26 -35.39 -23.72
CA ASN A 92 -9.85 -36.02 -24.89
C ASN A 92 -8.92 -35.95 -26.13
N ASP A 93 -7.59 -35.87 -25.92
CA ASP A 93 -6.60 -35.79 -27.01
C ASP A 93 -6.84 -34.60 -27.97
N GLN A 94 -7.26 -33.46 -27.41
CA GLN A 94 -7.66 -32.25 -28.15
C GLN A 94 -6.74 -31.05 -27.90
N CYS A 95 -6.78 -30.09 -28.82
CA CYS A 95 -6.29 -28.73 -28.56
C CYS A 95 -7.40 -27.92 -27.89
N TYR A 96 -7.25 -27.66 -26.59
CA TYR A 96 -8.18 -26.87 -25.79
C TYR A 96 -7.72 -25.42 -25.69
N LYS A 97 -8.67 -24.48 -25.81
CA LYS A 97 -8.44 -23.05 -25.59
C LYS A 97 -9.16 -22.61 -24.33
N LEU A 98 -8.43 -22.00 -23.40
CA LEU A 98 -9.00 -21.47 -22.17
C LEU A 98 -9.99 -20.35 -22.49
N ASN A 99 -11.17 -20.42 -21.89
CA ASN A 99 -12.24 -19.44 -22.07
C ASN A 99 -12.85 -19.06 -20.71
N SER A 100 -13.63 -17.99 -20.71
CA SER A 100 -14.27 -17.44 -19.50
C SER A 100 -15.50 -18.22 -19.04
N ILE A 101 -16.01 -19.16 -19.84
CA ILE A 101 -17.13 -20.03 -19.43
C ILE A 101 -16.60 -21.09 -18.47
N ASP A 102 -15.49 -21.73 -18.83
CA ASP A 102 -14.87 -22.81 -18.05
C ASP A 102 -14.10 -22.28 -16.83
N MET A 103 -13.69 -21.00 -16.87
CA MET A 103 -13.08 -20.30 -15.73
C MET A 103 -13.51 -18.81 -15.72
N PRO A 104 -14.57 -18.42 -15.02
CA PRO A 104 -15.03 -17.02 -15.03
C PRO A 104 -14.00 -16.02 -14.47
N ASP A 105 -13.22 -16.43 -13.47
CA ASP A 105 -12.25 -15.57 -12.77
C ASP A 105 -10.80 -15.72 -13.30
N VAL A 106 -10.64 -15.95 -14.62
CA VAL A 106 -9.30 -16.07 -15.26
C VAL A 106 -8.39 -14.88 -14.94
N GLY A 107 -8.96 -13.68 -14.75
CA GLY A 107 -8.21 -12.47 -14.41
C GLY A 107 -7.48 -11.79 -15.55
N ILE A 108 -7.49 -12.41 -16.72
CA ILE A 108 -6.96 -11.89 -17.97
C ILE A 108 -7.99 -12.15 -19.08
N ASN A 109 -8.00 -11.31 -20.10
CA ASN A 109 -8.97 -11.37 -21.18
C ASN A 109 -8.59 -12.47 -22.19
N VAL A 110 -9.24 -13.63 -22.08
CA VAL A 110 -8.99 -14.80 -22.95
C VAL A 110 -10.03 -14.92 -24.05
N SER A 111 -9.60 -15.39 -25.22
CA SER A 111 -10.44 -15.60 -26.40
C SER A 111 -9.92 -16.75 -27.27
N ASP A 112 -10.70 -17.15 -28.27
CA ASP A 112 -10.29 -18.11 -29.29
C ASP A 112 -9.27 -17.53 -30.28
N THR A 113 -9.23 -16.20 -30.40
CA THR A 113 -8.34 -15.44 -31.30
C THR A 113 -7.73 -14.23 -30.58
N PRO A 114 -6.45 -13.91 -30.81
CA PRO A 114 -5.76 -12.82 -30.13
C PRO A 114 -6.08 -11.47 -30.78
N VAL A 115 -7.26 -10.90 -30.52
CA VAL A 115 -7.72 -9.63 -31.13
C VAL A 115 -8.01 -8.59 -30.06
N GLY A 116 -7.61 -7.33 -30.31
CA GLY A 116 -7.73 -6.25 -29.33
C GLY A 116 -6.92 -6.58 -28.08
N ASP A 117 -7.55 -6.51 -26.92
CA ASP A 117 -6.90 -6.81 -25.63
C ASP A 117 -7.01 -8.30 -25.24
N ALA A 118 -7.38 -9.18 -26.17
CA ALA A 118 -7.55 -10.61 -25.89
C ALA A 118 -6.29 -11.42 -26.21
N ILE A 119 -6.01 -12.42 -25.37
CA ILE A 119 -4.95 -13.40 -25.57
C ILE A 119 -5.56 -14.79 -25.80
N VAL A 120 -4.80 -15.69 -26.40
CA VAL A 120 -5.17 -17.11 -26.49
C VAL A 120 -4.26 -17.92 -25.59
N ILE A 121 -4.82 -18.77 -24.74
CA ILE A 121 -4.07 -19.80 -24.00
C ILE A 121 -4.55 -21.14 -24.53
N ALA A 122 -3.69 -21.83 -25.27
CA ALA A 122 -3.97 -23.11 -25.89
C ALA A 122 -3.14 -24.21 -25.22
N VAL A 123 -3.79 -25.34 -24.95
CA VAL A 123 -3.14 -26.56 -24.44
C VAL A 123 -3.48 -27.69 -25.39
N ASN A 124 -2.44 -28.31 -25.96
CA ASN A 124 -2.55 -29.46 -26.83
C ASN A 124 -2.39 -30.74 -26.00
N PHE A 125 -3.50 -31.33 -25.57
CA PHE A 125 -3.48 -32.52 -24.73
C PHE A 125 -2.92 -33.76 -25.45
N SER A 126 -2.94 -33.80 -26.78
CA SER A 126 -2.21 -34.82 -27.56
C SER A 126 -0.70 -34.83 -27.32
N ARG A 127 -0.16 -33.73 -26.81
CA ARG A 127 1.24 -33.56 -26.46
C ARG A 127 1.49 -33.69 -24.96
N VAL A 128 0.48 -34.05 -24.17
CA VAL A 128 0.61 -34.36 -22.75
C VAL A 128 0.28 -35.83 -22.54
N LEU A 129 1.21 -36.57 -21.95
CA LEU A 129 1.09 -38.02 -21.83
C LEU A 129 1.09 -38.43 -20.37
N TYR A 130 0.30 -39.44 -20.03
CA TYR A 130 0.47 -40.13 -18.75
C TYR A 130 1.68 -41.06 -18.81
N ASN A 131 2.68 -40.83 -17.95
CA ASN A 131 3.84 -41.69 -17.81
C ASN A 131 3.59 -42.71 -16.69
N ASP A 132 3.27 -43.94 -17.08
CA ASP A 132 2.90 -45.02 -16.16
C ASP A 132 4.06 -45.48 -15.24
N THR A 133 5.32 -45.32 -15.66
CA THR A 133 6.49 -45.70 -14.84
C THR A 133 6.68 -44.79 -13.64
N ILE A 134 6.51 -43.48 -13.82
CA ILE A 134 6.68 -42.48 -12.74
C ILE A 134 5.34 -41.99 -12.18
N LYS A 135 4.21 -42.45 -12.74
CA LYS A 135 2.84 -42.07 -12.35
C LYS A 135 2.60 -40.56 -12.38
N LYS A 136 3.14 -39.88 -13.41
CA LYS A 136 3.05 -38.41 -13.60
C LYS A 136 2.53 -38.06 -14.99
N ALA A 137 1.91 -36.88 -15.12
CA ALA A 137 1.66 -36.26 -16.42
C ALA A 137 2.99 -35.71 -16.98
N GLN A 138 3.27 -35.95 -18.25
CA GLN A 138 4.47 -35.53 -18.94
C GLN A 138 4.10 -34.60 -20.10
N PHE A 139 4.52 -33.35 -20.01
CA PHE A 139 4.31 -32.34 -21.04
C PHE A 139 5.46 -32.42 -22.05
N ASN A 140 5.11 -32.55 -23.33
CA ASN A 140 6.08 -32.50 -24.43
C ASN A 140 6.17 -31.09 -25.01
N ASP A 141 7.09 -30.92 -25.95
CA ASP A 141 7.34 -29.65 -26.64
C ASP A 141 6.07 -29.09 -27.29
N ARG A 142 5.84 -27.78 -27.15
CA ARG A 142 4.64 -27.06 -27.63
C ARG A 142 3.32 -27.69 -27.19
N SER A 143 3.28 -28.34 -26.03
CA SER A 143 2.02 -28.78 -25.42
C SER A 143 1.19 -27.61 -24.87
N ILE A 144 1.82 -26.45 -24.65
CA ILE A 144 1.14 -25.22 -24.25
C ILE A 144 1.67 -24.07 -25.10
N GLU A 145 0.77 -23.24 -25.61
CA GLU A 145 1.05 -22.03 -26.38
C GLU A 145 0.20 -20.88 -25.84
N ILE A 146 0.83 -19.71 -25.65
CA ILE A 146 0.16 -18.47 -25.25
C ILE A 146 0.40 -17.46 -26.36
N ILE A 147 -0.67 -17.10 -27.06
CA ILE A 147 -0.61 -16.30 -28.29
C ILE A 147 -1.07 -14.88 -27.99
N PHE A 148 -0.21 -13.94 -28.35
CA PHE A 148 -0.38 -12.50 -28.20
C PHE A 148 -0.47 -11.82 -29.57
N ASN A 149 -1.10 -10.65 -29.56
CA ASN A 149 -0.97 -9.67 -30.63
C ASN A 149 -0.16 -8.47 -30.12
N GLU A 150 0.07 -7.49 -30.99
CA GLU A 150 0.78 -6.26 -30.64
C GLU A 150 0.27 -5.56 -29.37
N ASN A 151 -1.01 -5.61 -29.03
CA ASN A 151 -1.54 -4.90 -27.86
C ASN A 151 -1.34 -5.65 -26.54
N THR A 152 -1.09 -6.96 -26.61
CA THR A 152 -1.11 -7.86 -25.44
C THR A 152 0.23 -8.52 -25.15
N THR A 153 1.23 -8.39 -26.03
CA THR A 153 2.56 -8.99 -25.85
C THR A 153 3.16 -8.56 -24.50
N PRO A 154 3.57 -9.50 -23.63
CA PRO A 154 4.01 -9.23 -22.26
C PRO A 154 5.45 -8.70 -22.22
N LEU A 155 5.63 -7.53 -22.82
CA LEU A 155 6.89 -6.83 -22.91
C LEU A 155 6.91 -5.85 -21.74
N ASN A 156 7.82 -6.04 -20.79
CA ASN A 156 7.95 -5.13 -19.64
C ASN A 156 8.57 -3.79 -20.10
N LEU A 157 7.75 -2.93 -20.70
CA LEU A 157 8.20 -1.74 -21.46
C LEU A 157 8.00 -0.39 -20.75
N GLY A 158 7.57 -0.39 -19.48
CA GLY A 158 7.34 0.85 -18.72
C GLY A 158 6.17 1.68 -19.25
N GLU A 159 6.11 2.97 -18.86
CA GLU A 159 5.04 3.92 -19.25
C GLU A 159 5.27 4.58 -20.63
N GLU A 160 6.32 4.20 -21.36
CA GLU A 160 6.66 4.82 -22.64
C GLU A 160 5.71 4.35 -23.76
N THR A 161 5.40 5.25 -24.70
CA THR A 161 4.75 4.87 -25.96
C THR A 161 5.72 4.04 -26.79
N ASN A 162 5.36 2.80 -27.09
CA ASN A 162 6.22 1.87 -27.81
C ASN A 162 5.65 1.51 -29.18
N LYS A 163 6.53 1.28 -30.16
CA LYS A 163 6.21 0.75 -31.48
C LYS A 163 6.89 -0.61 -31.64
N MET A 164 6.10 -1.61 -31.99
CA MET A 164 6.57 -2.96 -32.29
C MET A 164 6.61 -3.17 -33.80
N VAL A 165 7.68 -3.82 -34.27
CA VAL A 165 7.83 -4.20 -35.68
C VAL A 165 8.40 -5.60 -35.73
N SER A 166 7.65 -6.53 -36.31
CA SER A 166 8.09 -7.88 -36.61
C SER A 166 8.54 -8.00 -38.07
N THR A 167 9.57 -8.80 -38.32
CA THR A 167 10.19 -8.98 -39.64
C THR A 167 11.03 -10.26 -39.68
N VAL A 168 11.59 -10.60 -40.85
CA VAL A 168 12.53 -11.72 -41.03
C VAL A 168 13.93 -11.16 -41.29
N VAL A 169 14.90 -11.53 -40.46
CA VAL A 169 16.32 -11.12 -40.58
C VAL A 169 17.18 -12.35 -40.67
N ASP A 170 17.94 -12.50 -41.77
CA ASP A 170 18.80 -13.66 -42.04
C ASP A 170 18.09 -15.02 -41.88
N GLY A 171 16.82 -15.08 -42.27
CA GLY A 171 15.98 -16.28 -42.18
C GLY A 171 15.45 -16.58 -40.77
N LYS A 172 15.54 -15.63 -39.83
CA LYS A 172 14.96 -15.73 -38.49
C LYS A 172 13.91 -14.66 -38.26
N ASP A 173 12.77 -15.08 -37.72
CA ASP A 173 11.72 -14.15 -37.32
C ASP A 173 12.18 -13.33 -36.11
N THR A 174 12.01 -12.02 -36.19
CA THR A 174 12.58 -11.04 -35.26
C THR A 174 11.55 -9.97 -34.95
N LEU A 175 11.40 -9.65 -33.67
CA LEU A 175 10.61 -8.55 -33.15
C LEU A 175 11.54 -7.44 -32.66
N TYR A 176 11.41 -6.25 -33.24
CA TYR A 176 12.03 -5.03 -32.75
C TYR A 176 11.04 -4.19 -31.95
N ILE A 177 11.53 -3.60 -30.87
CA ILE A 177 10.77 -2.71 -30.01
C ILE A 177 11.46 -1.37 -29.95
N TYR A 178 10.70 -0.32 -30.28
CA TYR A 178 11.15 1.05 -30.31
C TYR A 178 10.38 1.88 -29.29
N SER A 179 11.09 2.66 -28.47
CA SER A 179 10.45 3.80 -27.81
C SER A 179 10.11 4.83 -28.88
N TYR A 180 8.96 5.49 -28.71
CA TYR A 180 8.40 6.41 -29.69
C TYR A 180 7.97 7.71 -29.02
N GLU A 181 8.39 8.84 -29.57
CA GLU A 181 7.94 10.17 -29.19
C GLU A 181 7.48 10.94 -30.43
N GLU A 182 6.33 11.62 -30.33
CA GLU A 182 5.90 12.63 -31.29
C GLU A 182 5.71 13.96 -30.57
N ASN A 183 6.27 15.03 -31.14
CA ASN A 183 6.26 16.33 -30.49
C ASN A 183 6.23 17.48 -31.52
N SER A 184 5.79 18.65 -31.09
CA SER A 184 5.81 19.88 -31.89
C SER A 184 6.20 21.07 -31.03
N GLY A 185 6.83 22.07 -31.64
CA GLY A 185 7.30 23.23 -30.91
C GLY A 185 7.88 24.31 -31.79
N SER A 186 8.46 25.32 -31.14
CA SER A 186 9.12 26.44 -31.80
C SER A 186 10.46 26.74 -31.14
N LYS A 187 11.45 27.14 -31.94
CA LYS A 187 12.76 27.61 -31.45
C LYS A 187 13.10 28.95 -32.08
N ALA A 188 13.73 29.83 -31.31
CA ALA A 188 14.25 31.07 -31.85
C ALA A 188 15.53 30.81 -32.66
N LEU A 189 15.86 31.71 -33.59
CA LEU A 189 17.16 31.67 -34.26
C LEU A 189 18.31 31.71 -33.24
N GLY A 190 19.34 30.91 -33.50
CA GLY A 190 20.49 30.72 -32.62
C GLY A 190 20.28 29.64 -31.55
N GLU A 191 19.03 29.24 -31.27
CA GLU A 191 18.75 28.14 -30.35
C GLU A 191 18.96 26.77 -31.02
N THR A 192 19.14 25.77 -30.17
CA THR A 192 19.37 24.37 -30.56
C THR A 192 18.21 23.50 -30.07
N LEU A 193 17.63 22.71 -30.99
CA LEU A 193 16.79 21.56 -30.67
C LEU A 193 17.70 20.35 -30.43
N THR A 194 17.50 19.61 -29.33
CA THR A 194 18.24 18.37 -29.03
C THR A 194 17.25 17.23 -28.86
N VAL A 195 17.39 16.16 -29.66
CA VAL A 195 16.53 14.97 -29.63
C VAL A 195 17.41 13.76 -29.92
N GLY A 196 17.37 12.71 -29.09
CA GLY A 196 18.04 11.43 -29.38
C GLY A 196 19.55 11.45 -29.57
N GLY A 197 20.22 12.56 -29.23
CA GLY A 197 21.64 12.81 -29.52
C GLY A 197 21.89 13.74 -30.71
N TRP A 198 20.90 13.93 -31.59
CA TRP A 198 20.95 14.95 -32.64
C TRP A 198 20.80 16.35 -32.05
N LYS A 199 21.47 17.32 -32.66
CA LYS A 199 21.33 18.74 -32.36
C LYS A 199 21.09 19.52 -33.63
N ILE A 200 19.97 20.22 -33.74
CA ILE A 200 19.67 21.13 -34.85
C ILE A 200 19.73 22.56 -34.34
N LYS A 201 20.72 23.33 -34.82
CA LYS A 201 20.86 24.75 -34.53
C LYS A 201 20.37 25.59 -35.71
N PHE A 202 19.35 26.41 -35.48
CA PHE A 202 18.78 27.27 -36.52
C PHE A 202 19.65 28.52 -36.71
N ARG A 203 20.21 28.70 -37.91
CA ARG A 203 21.14 29.80 -38.22
C ARG A 203 20.43 30.99 -38.83
N ASP A 204 19.57 30.74 -39.81
CA ASP A 204 18.83 31.79 -40.51
C ASP A 204 17.49 31.27 -41.03
N ILE A 205 16.59 32.19 -41.37
CA ILE A 205 15.32 31.92 -42.06
C ILE A 205 15.14 32.88 -43.23
N ASP A 206 14.58 32.35 -44.31
CA ASP A 206 14.08 33.09 -45.46
C ASP A 206 12.60 32.76 -45.59
N THR A 207 11.75 33.70 -45.17
CA THR A 207 10.29 33.55 -45.19
C THR A 207 9.70 33.68 -46.60
N GLU A 208 10.40 34.33 -47.53
CA GLU A 208 9.93 34.47 -48.91
C GLU A 208 10.13 33.15 -49.67
N GLN A 209 11.25 32.47 -49.41
CA GLN A 209 11.57 31.17 -50.00
C GLN A 209 11.14 29.99 -49.12
N GLU A 210 10.45 30.26 -48.01
CA GLU A 210 9.97 29.29 -47.03
C GLU A 210 11.04 28.25 -46.66
N LYS A 211 12.20 28.71 -46.19
CA LYS A 211 13.34 27.85 -45.83
C LYS A 211 14.13 28.35 -44.62
N THR A 212 14.87 27.45 -43.98
CA THR A 212 15.76 27.73 -42.86
C THR A 212 17.14 27.10 -43.09
N LEU A 213 18.20 27.82 -42.75
CA LEU A 213 19.56 27.29 -42.73
C LEU A 213 19.84 26.71 -41.34
N VAL A 214 20.32 25.48 -41.28
CA VAL A 214 20.60 24.79 -40.02
C VAL A 214 22.00 24.18 -39.98
N ASP A 215 22.55 24.10 -38.78
CA ASP A 215 23.65 23.19 -38.48
C ASP A 215 23.12 22.00 -37.70
N ILE A 216 23.30 20.82 -38.27
CA ILE A 216 22.91 19.53 -37.70
C ILE A 216 24.18 18.90 -37.15
N THR A 217 24.17 18.53 -35.87
CA THR A 217 25.18 17.64 -35.27
C THR A 217 24.53 16.28 -35.06
N PHE A 218 25.10 15.26 -35.66
CA PHE A 218 24.66 13.87 -35.49
C PHE A 218 25.09 13.30 -34.13
N PRO A 219 24.50 12.19 -33.65
CA PRO A 219 24.89 11.54 -32.40
C PRO A 219 26.39 11.25 -32.26
N SER A 220 27.07 10.93 -33.36
CA SER A 220 28.54 10.75 -33.40
C SER A 220 29.34 12.03 -33.14
N GLY A 221 28.71 13.20 -33.24
CA GLY A 221 29.36 14.51 -33.24
C GLY A 221 29.68 15.04 -34.65
N PHE A 222 29.41 14.27 -35.72
CA PHE A 222 29.61 14.74 -37.09
C PHE A 222 28.72 15.96 -37.40
N PRO A 223 29.28 17.08 -37.88
CA PRO A 223 28.50 18.25 -38.26
C PRO A 223 28.11 18.24 -39.74
N LYS A 224 26.90 18.68 -40.05
CA LYS A 224 26.40 18.92 -41.41
C LYS A 224 25.60 20.23 -41.43
N THR A 225 25.88 21.10 -42.38
CA THR A 225 25.05 22.29 -42.64
C THR A 225 24.12 21.98 -43.81
N ASP A 226 22.83 22.26 -43.65
CA ASP A 226 21.82 22.01 -44.68
C ASP A 226 20.73 23.09 -44.66
N THR A 227 19.97 23.19 -45.77
CA THR A 227 18.81 24.07 -45.89
C THR A 227 17.53 23.25 -45.86
N LEU A 228 16.70 23.51 -44.85
CA LEU A 228 15.43 22.84 -44.67
C LEU A 228 14.28 23.72 -45.17
N TYR A 229 13.32 23.13 -45.86
CA TYR A 229 12.17 23.83 -46.44
C TYR A 229 10.91 23.54 -45.64
N LYS A 230 9.99 24.50 -45.61
CA LYS A 230 8.68 24.35 -44.98
C LYS A 230 7.93 23.17 -45.58
N ASN A 231 7.24 22.42 -44.73
CA ASN A 231 6.41 21.26 -45.09
C ASN A 231 7.16 20.11 -45.79
N LYS A 232 8.50 20.14 -45.82
CA LYS A 232 9.31 18.97 -46.16
C LYS A 232 9.62 18.15 -44.92
N TYR A 233 9.98 16.89 -45.15
CA TYR A 233 10.34 15.95 -44.12
C TYR A 233 11.80 15.54 -44.29
N TYR A 234 12.49 15.39 -43.17
CA TYR A 234 13.90 15.04 -43.13
C TYR A 234 14.04 13.85 -42.20
N ILE A 235 14.43 12.70 -42.72
CA ILE A 235 14.78 11.55 -41.90
C ILE A 235 16.27 11.61 -41.60
N LEU A 236 16.61 11.59 -40.33
CA LEU A 236 17.95 11.33 -39.85
C LEU A 236 17.91 10.00 -39.12
N TYR A 237 18.84 9.10 -39.39
CA TYR A 237 18.84 7.79 -38.73
C TYR A 237 20.25 7.29 -38.45
N VAL A 238 20.31 6.35 -37.51
CA VAL A 238 21.51 5.54 -37.21
C VAL A 238 21.14 4.09 -37.48
N ASP A 239 21.73 3.49 -38.50
CA ASP A 239 21.39 2.12 -38.94
C ASP A 239 21.83 1.05 -37.93
N ALA A 240 21.59 -0.23 -38.27
CA ALA A 240 21.98 -1.35 -37.43
C ALA A 240 23.51 -1.44 -37.21
N ASN A 241 24.31 -1.00 -38.19
CA ASN A 241 25.79 -0.99 -38.13
C ASN A 241 26.33 0.21 -37.34
N GLY A 242 25.52 1.25 -37.16
CA GLY A 242 25.93 2.51 -36.54
C GLY A 242 26.27 3.61 -37.54
N ASP A 243 26.02 3.39 -38.83
CA ASP A 243 26.20 4.39 -39.86
C ASP A 243 25.06 5.41 -39.80
N GLU A 244 25.41 6.69 -40.00
CA GLU A 244 24.50 7.82 -39.88
C GLU A 244 24.15 8.37 -41.26
N ASP A 245 22.86 8.66 -41.51
CA ASP A 245 22.41 9.21 -42.79
C ASP A 245 21.34 10.30 -42.63
N PHE A 246 21.12 11.06 -43.71
CA PHE A 246 20.17 12.16 -43.83
C PHE A 246 19.47 12.13 -45.20
N GLU A 247 18.15 11.98 -45.18
CA GLU A 247 17.34 11.85 -46.39
C GLU A 247 16.18 12.88 -46.40
N PRO A 248 16.08 13.74 -47.43
CA PRO A 248 14.98 14.69 -47.58
C PRO A 248 13.81 14.09 -48.38
N PHE A 249 12.59 14.44 -48.00
CA PHE A 249 11.34 14.00 -48.65
C PHE A 249 10.34 15.15 -48.81
N ASP A 250 9.63 15.14 -49.94
CA ASP A 250 8.57 16.12 -50.24
C ASP A 250 7.23 15.81 -49.56
N THR A 251 7.02 14.55 -49.17
CA THR A 251 5.81 14.06 -48.46
C THR A 251 6.21 13.22 -47.26
N TYR A 252 5.28 12.98 -46.33
CA TYR A 252 5.57 12.16 -45.15
C TYR A 252 6.03 10.74 -45.55
N PRO A 253 7.25 10.32 -45.15
CA PRO A 253 7.89 9.13 -45.71
C PRO A 253 7.58 7.84 -44.93
N SER A 254 6.29 7.50 -44.79
CA SER A 254 5.84 6.36 -43.98
C SER A 254 6.47 5.02 -44.39
N ALA A 255 6.56 4.74 -45.70
CA ALA A 255 7.15 3.51 -46.21
C ALA A 255 8.64 3.38 -45.87
N ARG A 256 9.40 4.48 -45.94
CA ARG A 256 10.82 4.50 -45.59
C ARG A 256 11.04 4.35 -44.09
N ILE A 257 10.20 4.98 -43.26
CA ILE A 257 10.23 4.77 -41.80
C ILE A 257 10.00 3.30 -41.47
N GLN A 258 8.96 2.69 -42.05
CA GLN A 258 8.67 1.27 -41.84
C GLN A 258 9.82 0.36 -42.27
N GLU A 259 10.41 0.62 -43.44
CA GLU A 259 11.58 -0.13 -43.94
C GLU A 259 12.76 -0.04 -42.97
N LEU A 260 13.08 1.16 -42.46
CA LEU A 260 14.16 1.36 -41.50
C LEU A 260 13.91 0.61 -40.18
N LEU A 261 12.67 0.67 -39.66
CA LEU A 261 12.29 -0.07 -38.45
C LEU A 261 12.37 -1.59 -38.66
N GLN A 262 11.93 -2.09 -39.82
CA GLN A 262 12.05 -3.51 -40.19
C GLN A 262 13.50 -3.97 -40.38
N ASN A 263 14.39 -3.07 -40.79
CA ASN A 263 15.83 -3.33 -40.89
C ASN A 263 16.56 -3.22 -39.54
N GLY A 264 15.85 -3.00 -38.43
CA GLY A 264 16.45 -2.97 -37.11
C GLY A 264 17.34 -1.75 -36.87
N VAL A 265 17.03 -0.61 -37.49
CA VAL A 265 17.68 0.69 -37.25
C VAL A 265 17.80 0.97 -35.75
N LYS A 266 18.88 1.61 -35.29
CA LYS A 266 19.05 1.94 -33.87
C LYS A 266 18.20 3.14 -33.48
N LYS A 267 18.17 4.16 -34.33
CA LYS A 267 17.47 5.43 -34.06
C LYS A 267 16.93 6.05 -35.34
N ILE A 268 15.73 6.62 -35.29
CA ILE A 268 15.15 7.46 -36.35
C ILE A 268 14.71 8.79 -35.75
N PHE A 269 15.04 9.89 -36.40
CA PHE A 269 14.54 11.22 -36.11
C PHE A 269 13.94 11.83 -37.38
N VAL A 270 12.62 11.94 -37.43
CA VAL A 270 11.89 12.55 -38.54
C VAL A 270 11.58 13.98 -38.17
N PHE A 271 12.19 14.95 -38.85
CA PHE A 271 12.03 16.37 -38.57
C PHE A 271 11.31 17.09 -39.71
N SER A 272 10.40 18.00 -39.39
CA SER A 272 9.70 18.83 -40.38
C SER A 272 9.51 20.26 -39.89
N PRO A 273 10.12 21.27 -40.54
CA PRO A 273 9.76 22.66 -40.36
C PRO A 273 8.33 22.89 -40.87
N THR A 274 7.48 23.46 -40.02
CA THR A 274 6.06 23.69 -40.33
C THR A 274 5.76 25.16 -40.60
N ASP A 275 6.51 26.08 -39.98
CA ASP A 275 6.35 27.51 -40.24
C ASP A 275 7.60 28.32 -39.88
N PHE A 276 7.70 29.51 -40.48
CA PHE A 276 8.77 30.47 -40.24
C PHE A 276 8.18 31.83 -39.92
N PHE A 277 8.55 32.39 -38.77
CA PHE A 277 7.95 33.61 -38.26
C PHE A 277 8.98 34.71 -38.04
N ILE A 278 8.63 35.94 -38.45
CA ILE A 278 9.36 37.17 -38.13
C ILE A 278 8.40 38.13 -37.41
N GLY A 279 8.63 38.33 -36.12
CA GLY A 279 7.83 39.23 -35.29
C GLY A 279 8.11 40.72 -35.54
N ILE A 280 7.20 41.57 -35.07
CA ILE A 280 7.27 43.05 -35.20
C ILE A 280 8.55 43.63 -34.58
N GLY A 281 9.15 42.94 -33.60
CA GLY A 281 10.44 43.29 -32.98
C GLY A 281 11.68 42.66 -33.64
N GLY A 282 11.55 42.04 -34.81
CA GLY A 282 12.65 41.34 -35.51
C GLY A 282 12.98 39.96 -34.97
N THR A 283 12.22 39.44 -33.99
CA THR A 283 12.37 38.08 -33.47
C THR A 283 12.06 37.07 -34.57
N ARG A 284 13.01 36.18 -34.86
CA ARG A 284 12.89 35.14 -35.89
C ARG A 284 12.77 33.77 -35.23
N GLN A 285 11.79 32.98 -35.64
CA GLN A 285 11.48 31.67 -35.05
C GLN A 285 11.16 30.63 -36.12
N VAL A 286 11.49 29.38 -35.81
CA VAL A 286 11.15 28.20 -36.60
C VAL A 286 10.18 27.35 -35.79
N THR A 287 9.01 27.07 -36.35
CA THR A 287 8.06 26.10 -35.81
C THR A 287 8.26 24.77 -36.51
N TYR A 288 8.21 23.67 -35.76
CA TYR A 288 8.48 22.34 -36.27
C TYR A 288 7.62 21.28 -35.58
N LYS A 289 7.57 20.11 -36.22
CA LYS A 289 7.14 18.86 -35.63
C LYS A 289 8.21 17.81 -35.82
N TYR A 290 8.26 16.83 -34.94
CA TYR A 290 9.14 15.69 -35.10
C TYR A 290 8.55 14.40 -34.53
N GLU A 291 9.07 13.29 -35.06
CA GLU A 291 8.92 11.96 -34.50
C GLU A 291 10.30 11.40 -34.20
N TYR A 292 10.42 10.69 -33.08
CA TYR A 292 11.65 10.05 -32.65
C TYR A 292 11.39 8.59 -32.30
N TYR A 293 12.26 7.71 -32.80
CA TYR A 293 12.24 6.28 -32.56
C TYR A 293 13.61 5.84 -32.05
N GLU A 294 13.68 5.09 -30.95
CA GLU A 294 14.93 4.50 -30.44
C GLU A 294 14.71 3.02 -30.12
N LYS A 295 15.54 2.15 -30.73
CA LYS A 295 15.45 0.71 -30.51
C LYS A 295 15.87 0.39 -29.07
N ILE A 296 14.92 -0.10 -28.28
CA ILE A 296 15.16 -0.45 -26.88
C ILE A 296 15.42 -1.94 -26.68
N ARG A 297 14.80 -2.80 -27.50
CA ARG A 297 14.91 -4.26 -27.39
C ARG A 297 14.73 -4.96 -28.75
N MET A 298 15.22 -6.19 -28.80
CA MET A 298 15.05 -7.14 -29.89
C MET A 298 14.76 -8.50 -29.28
N TYR A 299 13.82 -9.24 -29.86
CA TYR A 299 13.57 -10.64 -29.59
C TYR A 299 13.65 -11.42 -30.90
N GLN A 300 14.20 -12.63 -30.86
CA GLN A 300 14.23 -13.52 -32.00
C GLN A 300 13.45 -14.80 -31.71
N ASP A 301 12.96 -15.42 -32.79
CA ASP A 301 12.40 -16.76 -32.73
C ASP A 301 13.39 -17.74 -32.09
N GLY A 302 12.87 -18.59 -31.20
CA GLY A 302 13.63 -19.54 -30.40
C GLY A 302 14.37 -18.93 -29.20
N GLU A 303 14.27 -17.62 -28.94
CA GLU A 303 14.86 -17.03 -27.73
C GLU A 303 14.05 -17.36 -26.47
N ILE A 304 14.75 -17.62 -25.38
CA ILE A 304 14.15 -17.92 -24.07
C ILE A 304 13.55 -16.63 -23.50
N TYR A 305 12.23 -16.65 -23.24
CA TYR A 305 11.55 -15.61 -22.47
C TYR A 305 11.82 -15.76 -20.97
N GLU A 306 11.47 -16.93 -20.41
CA GLU A 306 11.71 -17.27 -19.01
C GLU A 306 11.63 -18.79 -18.81
N GLY A 307 12.67 -19.40 -18.22
CA GLY A 307 12.64 -20.82 -17.85
C GLY A 307 12.45 -21.75 -19.05
N GLN A 308 11.26 -22.38 -19.15
CA GLN A 308 10.88 -23.28 -20.25
C GLN A 308 10.06 -22.58 -21.35
N TRP A 309 9.82 -21.27 -21.23
CA TRP A 309 9.00 -20.51 -22.17
C TRP A 309 9.87 -19.84 -23.21
N VAL A 310 9.61 -20.15 -24.48
CA VAL A 310 10.39 -19.70 -25.63
C VAL A 310 9.50 -18.92 -26.58
N TRP A 311 10.07 -17.90 -27.22
CA TRP A 311 9.39 -17.11 -28.25
C TRP A 311 9.26 -17.89 -29.54
N ASP A 312 8.06 -17.83 -30.11
CA ASP A 312 7.75 -18.12 -31.49
C ASP A 312 7.11 -16.88 -32.10
N ILE A 313 7.74 -16.29 -33.11
CA ILE A 313 7.37 -15.00 -33.69
C ILE A 313 6.85 -15.24 -35.09
N ASP A 314 5.64 -14.74 -35.38
CA ASP A 314 5.02 -14.81 -36.71
C ASP A 314 4.85 -13.39 -37.26
N PRO A 315 5.81 -12.90 -38.08
CA PRO A 315 5.72 -11.58 -38.68
C PRO A 315 4.57 -11.43 -39.69
N GLU A 316 4.16 -12.51 -40.37
CA GLU A 316 3.12 -12.45 -41.40
C GLU A 316 1.75 -12.13 -40.80
N ASN A 317 1.46 -12.72 -39.64
CA ASN A 317 0.19 -12.51 -38.93
C ASN A 317 0.31 -11.52 -37.77
N ASN A 318 1.52 -10.99 -37.51
CA ASN A 318 1.83 -10.12 -36.37
C ASN A 318 1.43 -10.76 -35.02
N LEU A 319 1.76 -12.04 -34.87
CA LEU A 319 1.49 -12.84 -33.69
C LEU A 319 2.79 -13.18 -32.96
N PHE A 320 2.69 -13.21 -31.63
CA PHE A 320 3.83 -13.52 -30.76
C PHE A 320 3.39 -14.61 -29.81
N THR A 321 4.05 -15.75 -29.84
CA THR A 321 3.67 -16.92 -29.06
C THR A 321 4.75 -17.23 -28.04
N LEU A 322 4.34 -17.43 -26.78
CA LEU A 322 5.17 -18.10 -25.79
C LEU A 322 4.75 -19.56 -25.72
N TYR A 323 5.64 -20.46 -26.10
CA TYR A 323 5.36 -21.89 -26.06
C TYR A 323 6.22 -22.59 -25.00
N LEU A 324 5.68 -23.67 -24.43
CA LEU A 324 6.42 -24.54 -23.53
C LEU A 324 7.41 -25.36 -24.34
N HIS A 325 8.70 -25.06 -24.19
CA HIS A 325 9.78 -25.78 -24.87
C HIS A 325 10.29 -26.93 -24.00
N VAL A 326 10.36 -28.14 -24.57
CA VAL A 326 10.88 -29.33 -23.89
C VAL A 326 11.83 -30.07 -24.82
N ASP A 327 13.12 -29.97 -24.53
CA ASP A 327 14.19 -30.61 -25.29
C ASP A 327 15.36 -31.01 -24.38
N PRO A 328 15.29 -32.20 -23.75
CA PRO A 328 16.30 -32.66 -22.81
C PRO A 328 17.70 -32.82 -23.41
N GLU A 329 17.80 -32.96 -24.75
CA GLU A 329 19.07 -33.09 -25.44
C GLU A 329 19.78 -31.73 -25.57
N ASN A 330 19.02 -30.63 -25.57
CA ASN A 330 19.51 -29.26 -25.72
C ASN A 330 19.34 -28.41 -24.44
N ASN A 331 19.46 -29.02 -23.26
CA ASN A 331 19.39 -28.39 -21.93
C ASN A 331 18.00 -27.86 -21.50
N PHE A 332 16.91 -28.28 -22.15
CA PHE A 332 15.55 -28.01 -21.67
C PHE A 332 14.99 -29.25 -20.93
N PRO A 333 14.90 -29.24 -19.58
CA PRO A 333 14.49 -30.42 -18.83
C PRO A 333 13.11 -30.94 -19.20
N LYS A 334 12.88 -32.23 -18.94
CA LYS A 334 11.54 -32.81 -19.02
C LYS A 334 10.60 -32.10 -18.04
N VAL A 335 9.38 -31.83 -18.47
CA VAL A 335 8.34 -31.24 -17.64
C VAL A 335 7.35 -32.34 -17.24
N THR A 336 7.37 -32.72 -15.96
CA THR A 336 6.46 -33.74 -15.41
C THR A 336 5.78 -33.24 -14.16
N LEU A 337 4.47 -33.48 -14.03
CA LEU A 337 3.64 -33.11 -12.89
C LEU A 337 3.01 -34.35 -12.26
N GLY A 338 3.21 -34.54 -10.96
CA GLY A 338 2.53 -35.53 -10.12
C GLY A 338 1.28 -34.95 -9.44
N GLU A 339 0.66 -35.75 -8.58
CA GLU A 339 -0.54 -35.33 -7.86
C GLU A 339 -0.27 -34.09 -6.99
N GLY A 340 -1.10 -33.06 -7.16
CA GLY A 340 -0.98 -31.78 -6.44
C GLY A 340 0.08 -30.82 -7.00
N GLU A 341 0.95 -31.26 -7.92
CA GLU A 341 1.92 -30.39 -8.59
C GLU A 341 1.22 -29.53 -9.66
N MET A 342 1.77 -28.34 -9.93
CA MET A 342 1.22 -27.40 -10.91
C MET A 342 2.34 -26.87 -11.81
N LEU A 343 2.04 -26.64 -13.08
CA LEU A 343 2.91 -25.92 -14.00
C LEU A 343 2.46 -24.47 -14.10
N LYS A 344 3.35 -23.55 -13.71
CA LYS A 344 3.11 -22.11 -13.78
C LYS A 344 3.22 -21.60 -15.21
N LEU A 345 2.20 -20.87 -15.65
CA LEU A 345 2.18 -20.13 -16.91
C LEU A 345 2.84 -18.75 -16.68
N PRO A 346 3.54 -18.18 -17.68
CA PRO A 346 4.25 -16.90 -17.58
C PRO A 346 3.29 -15.71 -17.66
N ILE A 347 2.03 -15.88 -17.26
CA ILE A 347 1.00 -14.84 -17.34
C ILE A 347 -0.08 -14.99 -16.27
N GLY A 348 -0.55 -13.85 -15.73
CA GLY A 348 -1.78 -13.77 -14.94
C GLY A 348 -1.82 -14.57 -13.64
N GLY A 349 -0.69 -15.09 -13.16
CA GLY A 349 -0.65 -16.01 -12.02
C GLY A 349 -1.35 -17.35 -12.30
N LEU A 350 -1.54 -17.69 -13.58
CA LEU A 350 -2.20 -18.90 -14.01
C LEU A 350 -1.27 -20.11 -13.92
N ASN A 351 -1.87 -21.26 -13.64
CA ASN A 351 -1.20 -22.54 -13.55
C ASN A 351 -2.11 -23.61 -14.17
N ILE A 352 -1.51 -24.70 -14.63
CA ILE A 352 -2.22 -25.91 -15.03
C ILE A 352 -1.87 -27.05 -14.07
N GLN A 353 -2.87 -27.78 -13.61
CA GLN A 353 -2.74 -28.92 -12.71
C GLN A 353 -3.44 -30.15 -13.32
N PRO A 354 -2.76 -31.30 -13.46
CA PRO A 354 -3.41 -32.54 -13.82
C PRO A 354 -4.24 -33.08 -12.65
N VAL A 355 -5.40 -33.62 -12.98
CA VAL A 355 -6.25 -34.39 -12.08
C VAL A 355 -6.15 -35.85 -12.51
N PHE A 356 -5.81 -36.72 -11.56
CA PHE A 356 -5.51 -38.12 -11.85
C PHE A 356 -6.69 -39.03 -11.54
N ALA A 357 -6.98 -39.94 -12.46
CA ALA A 357 -7.89 -41.05 -12.21
C ALA A 357 -7.24 -42.04 -11.24
N LYS A 358 -8.04 -42.58 -10.31
CA LYS A 358 -7.60 -43.54 -9.29
C LYS A 358 -8.43 -44.80 -9.30
N ASP A 359 -7.80 -45.94 -9.01
CA ASP A 359 -8.50 -47.21 -8.81
C ASP A 359 -9.17 -47.30 -7.42
N GLU A 360 -9.80 -48.43 -7.13
CA GLU A 360 -10.46 -48.69 -5.83
C GLU A 360 -9.50 -48.69 -4.64
N ASN A 361 -8.19 -48.86 -4.89
CA ASN A 361 -7.14 -48.84 -3.87
C ASN A 361 -6.50 -47.44 -3.71
N GLY A 362 -6.90 -46.47 -4.53
CA GLY A 362 -6.36 -45.11 -4.56
C GLY A 362 -5.06 -44.96 -5.37
N GLU A 363 -4.67 -45.97 -6.16
CA GLU A 363 -3.52 -45.90 -7.05
C GLU A 363 -3.84 -45.11 -8.31
N ILE A 364 -2.91 -44.26 -8.74
CA ILE A 364 -3.05 -43.47 -9.97
C ILE A 364 -2.97 -44.39 -11.19
N THR A 365 -4.02 -44.37 -12.02
CA THR A 365 -4.16 -45.21 -13.23
C THR A 365 -4.08 -44.41 -14.52
N GLY A 366 -4.23 -43.09 -14.46
CA GLY A 366 -4.20 -42.23 -15.64
C GLY A 366 -4.54 -40.79 -15.30
N ILE A 367 -4.71 -39.98 -16.34
CA ILE A 367 -5.14 -38.58 -16.24
C ILE A 367 -6.65 -38.56 -16.47
N GLU A 368 -7.40 -37.98 -15.54
CA GLU A 368 -8.85 -37.73 -15.68
C GLU A 368 -9.09 -36.43 -16.46
N GLY A 369 -8.23 -35.43 -16.26
CA GLY A 369 -8.28 -34.15 -16.95
C GLY A 369 -7.35 -33.13 -16.31
N TYR A 370 -7.61 -31.85 -16.56
CA TYR A 370 -6.79 -30.74 -16.11
C TYR A 370 -7.64 -29.61 -15.54
N LYS A 371 -7.07 -28.89 -14.58
CA LYS A 371 -7.63 -27.64 -14.06
C LYS A 371 -6.67 -26.49 -14.28
N PHE A 372 -7.23 -25.35 -14.67
CA PHE A 372 -6.54 -24.08 -14.62
C PHE A 372 -6.76 -23.46 -13.24
N ILE A 373 -5.67 -23.01 -12.63
CA ILE A 373 -5.67 -22.42 -11.29
C ILE A 373 -5.01 -21.05 -11.36
N ARG A 374 -5.74 -19.99 -11.03
CA ARG A 374 -5.18 -18.65 -10.82
C ARG A 374 -4.95 -18.44 -9.33
N ILE A 375 -3.72 -18.11 -8.97
CA ILE A 375 -3.36 -17.72 -7.61
C ILE A 375 -3.22 -16.20 -7.56
N ASP A 376 -4.02 -15.54 -6.73
CA ASP A 376 -3.98 -14.09 -6.52
C ASP A 376 -3.97 -13.75 -5.02
N THR A 377 -3.69 -12.50 -4.67
CA THR A 377 -3.62 -12.02 -3.29
C THR A 377 -4.64 -10.93 -3.03
N ILE A 378 -5.51 -11.13 -2.04
CA ILE A 378 -6.50 -10.12 -1.63
C ILE A 378 -6.25 -9.59 -0.23
N LYS A 379 -6.57 -8.31 -0.02
CA LYS A 379 -6.54 -7.68 1.30
C LYS A 379 -7.77 -8.06 2.11
N LYS A 380 -7.57 -8.86 3.16
CA LYS A 380 -8.62 -9.24 4.11
C LYS A 380 -8.43 -8.50 5.43
N LYS A 381 -9.52 -7.93 5.95
CA LYS A 381 -9.53 -7.31 7.27
C LYS A 381 -9.52 -8.40 8.35
N VAL A 382 -8.56 -8.32 9.27
CA VAL A 382 -8.46 -9.20 10.44
C VAL A 382 -8.58 -8.35 11.70
N THR A 383 -9.42 -8.80 12.62
CA THR A 383 -9.66 -8.14 13.91
C THR A 383 -9.26 -9.09 15.04
N VAL A 384 -8.39 -8.61 15.94
CA VAL A 384 -7.89 -9.39 17.07
C VAL A 384 -8.25 -8.66 18.38
N PRO A 385 -8.90 -9.34 19.34
CA PRO A 385 -9.07 -8.80 20.69
C PRO A 385 -7.70 -8.76 21.38
N THR A 386 -7.36 -7.62 21.94
CA THR A 386 -6.12 -7.39 22.69
C THR A 386 -6.41 -6.59 23.95
N THR A 387 -5.40 -6.43 24.80
CA THR A 387 -5.49 -5.68 26.04
C THR A 387 -4.74 -4.36 25.87
N LYS A 388 -5.42 -3.24 26.13
CA LYS A 388 -4.76 -1.93 26.30
C LYS A 388 -4.57 -1.68 27.79
N ALA A 389 -3.34 -1.37 28.19
CA ALA A 389 -3.04 -0.92 29.54
C ALA A 389 -2.73 0.57 29.53
N GLU A 390 -3.58 1.37 30.16
CA GLU A 390 -3.36 2.78 30.51
C GLU A 390 -2.99 2.84 31.99
N VAL A 391 -1.76 2.41 32.28
CA VAL A 391 -1.22 2.31 33.64
C VAL A 391 0.07 3.10 33.75
N THR A 392 0.44 3.53 34.96
CA THR A 392 1.77 4.12 35.19
C THR A 392 2.87 3.12 34.83
N ASN A 393 3.96 3.63 34.22
CA ASN A 393 5.16 2.83 33.95
C ASN A 393 6.01 2.61 35.21
N ASP A 394 5.71 3.32 36.30
CA ASP A 394 6.43 3.21 37.57
C ASP A 394 5.45 3.34 38.73
N VAL A 395 5.22 2.23 39.43
CA VAL A 395 4.32 2.17 40.59
C VAL A 395 4.87 3.00 41.75
N ASN A 396 6.19 3.22 41.83
CA ASN A 396 6.78 4.09 42.86
C ASN A 396 6.49 5.58 42.62
N LYS A 397 6.01 5.95 41.43
CA LYS A 397 5.52 7.31 41.12
C LYS A 397 4.03 7.47 41.36
N LEU A 398 3.30 6.35 41.54
CA LEU A 398 1.89 6.38 41.90
C LEU A 398 1.71 6.77 43.36
N ILE A 399 2.65 6.39 44.23
CA ILE A 399 2.60 6.68 45.66
C ILE A 399 3.75 7.61 46.02
N ILE A 400 3.42 8.81 46.49
CA ILE A 400 4.41 9.79 46.97
C ILE A 400 4.19 10.08 48.45
N GLU A 401 5.24 10.52 49.10
CA GLU A 401 5.17 11.11 50.43
C GLU A 401 4.58 12.52 50.36
N ASP A 402 3.86 12.91 51.39
CA ASP A 402 3.32 14.27 51.51
C ASP A 402 4.36 15.40 51.43
N THR A 403 5.60 15.12 51.84
CA THR A 403 6.71 16.07 51.71
C THR A 403 7.09 16.35 50.25
N GLN A 404 6.74 15.44 49.34
CA GLN A 404 7.02 15.53 47.91
C GLN A 404 5.90 16.25 47.14
N LEU A 405 4.72 16.42 47.75
CA LEU A 405 3.61 17.19 47.17
C LEU A 405 3.80 18.69 47.45
N THR A 406 4.63 19.36 46.65
CA THR A 406 4.89 20.80 46.77
C THR A 406 3.82 21.67 46.11
N GLU A 407 3.12 21.14 45.10
CA GLU A 407 1.97 21.76 44.45
C GLU A 407 1.01 20.71 43.89
N LEU A 408 -0.22 21.10 43.55
CA LEU A 408 -1.19 20.22 42.91
C LEU A 408 -0.87 20.07 41.40
N PRO A 409 -0.57 18.86 40.89
CA PRO A 409 -0.35 18.62 39.47
C PRO A 409 -1.60 18.94 38.64
N THR A 410 -1.42 19.46 37.43
CA THR A 410 -2.52 19.86 36.54
C THR A 410 -3.02 18.73 35.64
N ASP A 411 -2.35 17.59 35.66
CA ASP A 411 -2.54 16.44 34.77
C ASP A 411 -2.87 15.13 35.53
N LYS A 412 -3.09 15.20 36.85
CA LYS A 412 -3.38 14.04 37.70
C LYS A 412 -4.42 14.31 38.79
N HIS A 413 -5.20 13.29 39.09
CA HIS A 413 -5.98 13.21 40.33
C HIS A 413 -5.02 13.04 41.52
N VAL A 414 -5.20 13.82 42.57
CA VAL A 414 -4.40 13.74 43.81
C VAL A 414 -5.25 13.08 44.87
N ILE A 415 -4.84 11.93 45.38
CA ILE A 415 -5.56 11.16 46.40
C ILE A 415 -4.75 11.20 47.68
N ILE A 416 -5.20 11.94 48.68
CA ILE A 416 -4.55 12.02 49.98
C ILE A 416 -5.18 10.96 50.88
N VAL A 417 -4.39 9.96 51.27
CA VAL A 417 -4.84 8.82 52.09
C VAL A 417 -4.29 8.94 53.50
N GLY A 418 -5.18 8.86 54.48
CA GLY A 418 -4.87 9.11 55.88
C GLY A 418 -4.59 10.58 56.13
N GLY A 419 -4.16 10.89 57.34
CA GLY A 419 -3.72 12.23 57.67
C GLY A 419 -4.71 13.05 58.47
N TRP A 420 -4.90 12.67 59.72
CA TRP A 420 -5.08 13.68 60.77
C TRP A 420 -3.93 14.72 60.77
N VAL A 421 -2.82 14.47 60.04
CA VAL A 421 -1.55 15.22 60.14
C VAL A 421 -0.53 15.01 59.02
N SER A 422 -0.99 14.87 57.80
CA SER A 422 -0.08 15.17 56.69
C SER A 422 0.15 16.69 56.65
N ASN A 423 0.99 17.24 57.54
CA ASN A 423 1.10 18.69 57.75
C ASN A 423 1.34 19.42 56.43
N LYS A 424 2.22 18.89 55.58
CA LYS A 424 2.55 19.52 54.31
C LYS A 424 1.46 19.42 53.25
N ALA A 425 0.80 18.26 53.10
CA ALA A 425 -0.30 18.15 52.16
C ALA A 425 -1.49 19.03 52.58
N TRP A 426 -1.82 19.06 53.88
CA TRP A 426 -2.88 19.92 54.39
C TRP A 426 -2.53 21.41 54.36
N GLU A 427 -1.28 21.80 54.64
CA GLU A 427 -0.81 23.17 54.44
C GLU A 427 -0.99 23.60 52.98
N LEU A 428 -0.64 22.75 52.03
CA LEU A 428 -0.89 22.99 50.62
C LEU A 428 -2.40 23.10 50.33
N LEU A 429 -3.23 22.23 50.89
CA LEU A 429 -4.69 22.31 50.73
C LEU A 429 -5.27 23.59 51.34
N GLU A 430 -4.75 24.07 52.47
CA GLU A 430 -5.16 25.33 53.11
C GLU A 430 -4.77 26.54 52.27
N GLN A 431 -3.57 26.50 51.67
CA GLN A 431 -3.13 27.52 50.72
C GLN A 431 -4.01 27.56 49.47
N VAL A 432 -4.44 26.40 48.97
CA VAL A 432 -5.18 26.28 47.72
C VAL A 432 -6.68 26.53 47.89
N TYR A 433 -7.32 25.95 48.92
CA TYR A 433 -8.77 25.96 49.11
C TYR A 433 -9.24 26.85 50.29
N GLY A 434 -8.30 27.44 51.03
CA GLY A 434 -8.54 28.28 52.19
C GLY A 434 -8.69 27.50 53.50
N SER A 435 -8.18 28.08 54.59
CA SER A 435 -8.16 27.46 55.91
C SER A 435 -9.55 27.12 56.46
N SER A 436 -10.59 27.89 56.13
CA SER A 436 -11.97 27.62 56.58
C SER A 436 -12.55 26.34 55.97
N THR A 437 -12.34 26.12 54.67
CA THR A 437 -12.77 24.93 53.94
C THR A 437 -12.10 23.68 54.52
N ILE A 438 -10.80 23.76 54.74
CA ILE A 438 -10.02 22.65 55.28
C ILE A 438 -10.36 22.38 56.74
N GLN A 439 -10.55 23.42 57.56
CA GLN A 439 -10.98 23.24 58.95
C GLN A 439 -12.35 22.55 59.03
N SER A 440 -13.29 22.89 58.14
CA SER A 440 -14.58 22.19 58.07
C SER A 440 -14.43 20.70 57.77
N ILE A 441 -13.45 20.30 56.95
CA ILE A 441 -13.19 18.89 56.64
C ILE A 441 -12.54 18.20 57.86
N LYS A 442 -11.62 18.87 58.55
CA LYS A 442 -11.02 18.37 59.81
C LYS A 442 -12.08 18.16 60.90
N ASP A 443 -13.02 19.10 61.03
CA ASP A 443 -14.14 19.01 61.97
C ASP A 443 -15.10 17.88 61.60
N GLU A 444 -15.28 17.61 60.31
CA GLU A 444 -16.06 16.45 59.83
C GLU A 444 -15.41 15.12 60.22
N ILE A 445 -14.09 14.99 60.07
CA ILE A 445 -13.35 13.82 60.56
C ILE A 445 -13.55 13.68 62.08
N MET A 446 -13.50 14.78 62.83
CA MET A 446 -13.72 14.74 64.28
C MET A 446 -15.14 14.38 64.72
N SER A 447 -16.14 14.77 63.95
CA SER A 447 -17.53 14.50 64.31
C SER A 447 -17.97 13.12 63.84
N LYS A 448 -17.66 12.75 62.59
CA LYS A 448 -18.15 11.53 61.93
C LYS A 448 -17.19 10.34 61.99
N GLY A 449 -15.92 10.58 62.30
CA GLY A 449 -14.88 9.56 62.39
C GLY A 449 -14.03 9.40 61.12
N TYR A 450 -14.57 9.68 59.94
CA TYR A 450 -13.83 9.71 58.67
C TYR A 450 -14.53 10.60 57.64
N VAL A 451 -13.83 10.87 56.53
CA VAL A 451 -14.34 11.64 55.39
C VAL A 451 -13.87 11.04 54.07
N ILE A 452 -14.75 11.11 53.06
CA ILE A 452 -14.43 10.96 51.64
C ILE A 452 -14.79 12.30 51.02
N LYS A 453 -13.80 13.11 50.67
CA LYS A 453 -14.03 14.44 50.07
C LYS A 453 -13.42 14.52 48.68
N ILE A 454 -14.20 15.03 47.73
CA ILE A 454 -13.74 15.26 46.37
C ILE A 454 -13.87 16.74 46.06
N LEU A 455 -12.75 17.35 45.71
CA LEU A 455 -12.62 18.75 45.37
C LEU A 455 -12.10 18.87 43.93
N ASP A 456 -12.53 19.90 43.23
CA ASP A 456 -11.99 20.21 41.90
C ASP A 456 -10.59 20.80 42.05
N ASN A 457 -9.62 20.33 41.27
CA ASN A 457 -8.32 20.96 41.24
C ASN A 457 -8.45 22.38 40.66
N PRO A 458 -8.09 23.45 41.41
CA PRO A 458 -8.33 24.83 40.96
C PRO A 458 -7.54 25.22 39.71
N ARG A 459 -6.47 24.48 39.39
CA ARG A 459 -5.66 24.70 38.19
C ARG A 459 -6.19 23.91 36.98
N ASN A 460 -6.90 22.80 37.19
CA ASN A 460 -7.56 22.05 36.13
C ASN A 460 -8.75 21.22 36.70
N PRO A 461 -10.01 21.68 36.56
CA PRO A 461 -11.17 21.02 37.12
C PRO A 461 -11.46 19.61 36.58
N GLU A 462 -10.84 19.19 35.47
CA GLU A 462 -10.94 17.80 34.98
C GLU A 462 -10.32 16.80 35.98
N TYR A 463 -9.28 17.24 36.70
CA TYR A 463 -8.63 16.46 37.74
C TYR A 463 -9.14 16.84 39.12
N LYS A 464 -9.15 15.86 40.02
CA LYS A 464 -9.76 15.96 41.35
C LYS A 464 -8.71 15.84 42.45
N VAL A 465 -8.94 16.53 43.55
CA VAL A 465 -8.26 16.29 44.82
C VAL A 465 -9.22 15.52 45.72
N ILE A 466 -8.83 14.28 46.04
CA ILE A 466 -9.62 13.31 46.79
C ILE A 466 -8.97 13.14 48.16
N ILE A 467 -9.72 13.32 49.23
CA ILE A 467 -9.24 13.20 50.61
C ILE A 467 -9.96 12.01 51.24
N LEU A 468 -9.19 11.00 51.63
CA LEU A 468 -9.63 9.76 52.25
C LEU A 468 -8.98 9.64 53.63
N ALA A 469 -9.62 10.17 54.67
CA ALA A 469 -8.99 10.30 55.99
C ALA A 469 -9.94 9.92 57.13
N GLY A 470 -9.43 9.18 58.12
CA GLY A 470 -10.12 8.84 59.37
C GLY A 470 -9.43 9.37 60.62
N LYS A 471 -10.12 9.26 61.77
CA LYS A 471 -9.55 9.51 63.11
C LYS A 471 -8.44 8.53 63.47
N ASP A 472 -8.53 7.31 62.95
CA ASP A 472 -7.56 6.23 63.11
C ASP A 472 -7.47 5.41 61.81
N TYR A 473 -6.51 4.49 61.74
CA TYR A 473 -6.27 3.67 60.55
C TYR A 473 -7.46 2.78 60.18
N THR A 474 -8.30 2.38 61.13
CA THR A 474 -9.47 1.55 60.84
C THR A 474 -10.54 2.35 60.10
N LEU A 475 -10.69 3.61 60.47
CA LEU A 475 -11.61 4.56 59.85
C LEU A 475 -11.06 5.13 58.53
N THR A 476 -9.74 5.33 58.41
CA THR A 476 -9.09 5.64 57.12
C THR A 476 -9.31 4.49 56.14
N ARG A 477 -9.09 3.24 56.59
CA ARG A 477 -9.36 2.05 55.76
C ARG A 477 -10.81 2.00 55.28
N LYS A 478 -11.76 2.29 56.16
CA LYS A 478 -13.18 2.35 55.79
C LYS A 478 -13.44 3.41 54.70
N ALA A 479 -12.85 4.60 54.82
CA ALA A 479 -12.97 5.65 53.80
C ALA A 479 -12.42 5.21 52.44
N VAL A 480 -11.28 4.52 52.43
CA VAL A 480 -10.67 4.01 51.19
C VAL A 480 -11.47 2.86 50.59
N GLU A 481 -11.99 1.93 51.41
CA GLU A 481 -12.83 0.82 50.94
C GLU A 481 -14.14 1.32 50.33
N GLU A 482 -14.84 2.25 50.98
CA GLU A 482 -16.05 2.87 50.42
C GLU A 482 -15.75 3.62 49.12
N PHE A 483 -14.62 4.32 49.05
CA PHE A 483 -14.20 4.98 47.80
C PHE A 483 -13.88 3.99 46.68
N MET A 484 -13.26 2.86 46.99
CA MET A 484 -12.97 1.80 46.01
C MET A 484 -14.23 1.14 45.46
N ASP A 485 -15.27 0.99 46.27
CA ASP A 485 -16.56 0.43 45.86
C ASP A 485 -17.35 1.37 44.94
N GLU A 486 -17.11 2.69 45.05
CA GLU A 486 -17.76 3.72 44.23
C GLU A 486 -17.00 4.06 42.92
N LEU A 487 -15.78 3.54 42.75
CA LEU A 487 -14.94 3.66 41.53
C LEU A 487 -15.27 2.59 40.47
#